data_AF-A0A179S3J7-F1
#
_entry.id   AF-A0A179S3J7-F1
#
_cell.length_a   1.000
_cell.length_b   1.000
_cell.length_c   1.000
_cell.angle_alpha   90.00
_cell.angle_beta   90.00
_cell.angle_gamma   90.00
#
_symmetry.space_group_name_H-M   'P 1'
#
loop_
_entity.id
_entity.type
_entity.pdbx_description
1 polymer ?
#
loop_
_entity_poly.entity_id
_entity_poly.type
_entity_poly.pdbx_seq_one_letter_code
_entity_poly.pdbx_strand_id
1 'polypeptide(L)'
;MATLKEFEEALRENGMLMALAILERLRERDRATRVVKPGRRIVGKKMTPELARQILELHGATEMTQQEIAFKLGVNQGRVNEVIKRGKWLSGDQTAPEAVARDKGKARIQGAEPKRPRKAAAKGAAKGAAKDKAGKPQKRPATAQLAFGDL
;
A
#
# COMPACT_ATOMS: atom_id res chain seq x y z
N MET A 1 24.92 -17.50 22.11
CA MET A 1 25.02 -16.03 22.10
C MET A 1 23.82 -15.52 22.88
N ALA A 2 24.04 -14.79 23.98
CA ALA A 2 22.94 -14.39 24.85
C ALA A 2 22.06 -13.33 24.18
N THR A 3 20.75 -13.53 24.17
CA THR A 3 19.80 -12.52 23.68
C THR A 3 19.50 -11.49 24.78
N LEU A 4 19.06 -10.27 24.40
CA LEU A 4 18.69 -9.23 25.38
C LEU A 4 17.61 -9.72 26.37
N LYS A 5 16.72 -10.63 25.92
CA LYS A 5 15.70 -11.25 26.76
C LYS A 5 16.29 -12.18 27.81
N GLU A 6 17.26 -13.01 27.43
CA GLU A 6 17.96 -13.91 28.36
C GLU A 6 18.73 -13.12 29.43
N PHE A 7 19.25 -11.93 29.09
CA PHE A 7 19.87 -11.02 30.04
C PHE A 7 18.85 -10.39 31.01
N GLU A 8 17.69 -9.94 30.52
CA GLU A 8 16.60 -9.43 31.37
C GLU A 8 16.07 -10.51 32.33
N GLU A 9 15.97 -11.76 31.87
CA GLU A 9 15.56 -12.90 32.69
C GLU A 9 16.59 -13.19 33.79
N ALA A 10 17.88 -13.25 33.46
CA ALA A 10 18.95 -13.41 34.45
C ALA A 10 18.97 -12.28 35.49
N LEU A 11 18.72 -11.02 35.09
CA LEU A 11 18.63 -9.90 36.04
C LEU A 11 17.42 -9.99 36.97
N ARG A 12 16.30 -10.53 36.47
CA ARG A 12 15.09 -10.76 37.26
C ARG A 12 15.29 -11.88 38.26
N GLU A 13 15.91 -12.99 37.85
CA GLU A 13 16.23 -14.12 38.72
C GLU A 13 17.20 -13.74 39.84
N ASN A 14 18.16 -12.86 39.56
CA ASN A 14 19.11 -12.35 40.55
C ASN A 14 18.56 -11.19 41.40
N GLY A 15 17.29 -10.81 41.23
CA GLY A 15 16.66 -9.74 42.01
C GLY A 15 17.26 -8.35 41.80
N MET A 16 17.94 -8.12 40.66
CA MET A 16 18.64 -6.87 40.36
C MET A 16 17.68 -5.79 39.84
N LEU A 17 16.77 -5.34 40.70
CA LEU A 17 15.69 -4.39 40.36
C LEU A 17 16.22 -3.05 39.81
N MET A 18 17.35 -2.56 40.32
CA MET A 18 17.98 -1.32 39.82
C MET A 18 18.50 -1.47 38.38
N ALA A 19 19.03 -2.64 38.02
CA ALA A 19 19.52 -2.89 36.66
C ALA A 19 18.35 -3.00 35.66
N LEU A 20 17.24 -3.62 36.07
CA LEU A 20 16.01 -3.66 35.28
C LEU A 20 15.43 -2.25 35.03
N ALA A 21 15.38 -1.40 36.06
CA ALA A 21 14.92 -0.03 35.93
C ALA A 21 15.79 0.81 34.97
N ILE A 22 17.11 0.57 34.96
CA ILE A 22 18.02 1.20 34.01
C ILE A 22 17.75 0.71 32.58
N LEU A 23 17.55 -0.60 32.37
CA LEU A 23 17.22 -1.17 31.06
C LEU A 23 15.92 -0.60 30.50
N GLU A 24 14.89 -0.45 31.34
CA GLU A 24 13.63 0.17 30.94
C GLU A 24 13.83 1.62 30.48
N ARG A 25 14.56 2.43 31.24
CA ARG A 25 14.88 3.81 30.86
C ARG A 25 15.69 3.90 29.56
N LEU A 26 16.62 2.97 29.33
CA LEU A 26 17.38 2.89 28.08
C LEU A 26 16.45 2.55 26.90
N ARG A 27 15.53 1.60 27.09
CA ARG A 27 14.56 1.19 26.07
C ARG A 27 13.57 2.30 25.73
N GLU A 28 13.17 3.11 26.70
CA GLU A 28 12.36 4.30 26.47
C GLU A 28 13.09 5.34 25.62
N ARG A 29 14.37 5.60 25.92
CA ARG A 29 15.21 6.49 25.12
C ARG A 29 15.35 5.97 23.69
N ASP A 30 15.61 4.68 23.53
CA ASP A 30 15.75 4.05 22.21
C ASP A 30 14.45 4.09 21.41
N ARG A 31 13.29 3.90 22.06
CA ARG A 31 11.98 4.08 21.41
C ARG A 31 11.78 5.53 20.99
N ALA A 32 12.18 6.50 21.82
CA ALA A 32 12.05 7.91 21.52
C ALA A 32 12.96 8.36 20.36
N THR A 33 14.15 7.77 20.21
CA THR A 33 15.08 8.07 19.12
C THR A 33 14.88 7.18 17.89
N ARG A 34 13.99 6.19 17.96
CA ARG A 34 13.70 5.28 16.84
C ARG A 34 13.04 6.03 15.69
N VAL A 35 13.86 6.45 14.73
CA VAL A 35 13.38 6.98 13.46
C VAL A 35 13.02 5.81 12.55
N VAL A 36 11.73 5.48 12.47
CA VAL A 36 11.22 4.57 11.44
C VAL A 36 11.17 5.35 10.13
N LYS A 37 12.20 5.21 9.29
CA LYS A 37 12.17 5.77 7.94
C LYS A 37 10.99 5.15 7.20
N PRO A 38 10.03 5.94 6.69
CA PRO A 38 8.96 5.40 5.88
C PRO A 38 9.56 4.65 4.70
N GLY A 39 9.08 3.43 4.46
CA GLY A 39 9.53 2.62 3.33
C GLY A 39 9.41 3.44 2.05
N ARG A 40 10.53 3.75 1.41
CA ARG A 40 10.51 4.45 0.13
C ARG A 40 9.79 3.52 -0.86
N ARG A 41 8.60 3.91 -1.32
CA ARG A 41 8.04 3.31 -2.54
C ARG A 41 9.07 3.57 -3.62
N ILE A 42 9.79 2.53 -4.04
CA ILE A 42 10.58 2.58 -5.26
C ILE A 42 9.53 2.81 -6.34
N VAL A 43 9.36 4.07 -6.75
CA VAL A 43 8.53 4.44 -7.89
C VAL A 43 9.32 3.94 -9.08
N GLY A 44 9.24 2.64 -9.35
CA GLY A 44 9.91 2.04 -10.48
C GLY A 44 9.51 2.78 -11.74
N LYS A 45 10.47 2.96 -12.65
CA LYS A 45 10.31 3.62 -13.94
C LYS A 45 8.98 3.21 -14.56
N LYS A 46 8.21 4.19 -15.07
CA LYS A 46 6.90 3.91 -15.68
C LYS A 46 7.11 2.90 -16.82
N MET A 47 6.24 1.90 -16.91
CA MET A 47 6.34 0.95 -18.01
C MET A 47 6.08 1.63 -19.35
N THR A 48 6.90 1.24 -20.33
CA THR A 48 6.81 1.65 -21.72
C THR A 48 7.01 0.43 -22.61
N PRO A 49 6.53 0.45 -23.85
CA PRO A 49 6.75 -0.66 -24.79
C PRO A 49 8.22 -0.97 -25.03
N GLU A 50 9.07 0.06 -25.13
CA GLU A 50 10.52 -0.17 -25.27
C GLU A 50 11.12 -0.86 -24.05
N LEU A 51 10.68 -0.47 -22.86
CA LEU A 51 11.15 -1.09 -21.62
C LEU A 51 10.67 -2.54 -21.50
N ALA A 52 9.47 -2.86 -22.01
CA ALA A 52 8.96 -4.22 -22.06
C ALA A 52 9.75 -5.10 -23.04
N ARG A 53 10.10 -4.57 -24.22
CA ARG A 53 11.00 -5.24 -25.17
C ARG A 53 12.37 -5.54 -24.55
N GLN A 54 12.96 -4.54 -23.89
CA GLN A 54 14.24 -4.68 -23.21
C GLN A 54 14.21 -5.71 -22.07
N ILE A 55 13.08 -5.84 -21.36
CA ILE A 55 12.88 -6.90 -20.35
C ILE A 55 12.90 -8.28 -21.00
N LEU A 56 12.21 -8.47 -22.13
CA LEU A 56 12.20 -9.76 -22.84
C LEU A 56 13.58 -10.11 -23.39
N GLU A 57 14.30 -9.13 -23.92
CA GLU A 57 15.66 -9.30 -24.41
C GLU A 57 16.60 -9.75 -23.28
N LEU A 58 16.62 -9.05 -22.14
CA LEU A 58 17.46 -9.42 -21.00
C LEU A 58 17.09 -10.78 -20.40
N HIS A 59 15.80 -11.13 -20.40
CA HIS A 59 15.35 -12.42 -19.90
C HIS A 59 15.74 -13.57 -20.82
N GLY A 60 15.66 -13.37 -22.14
CA GLY A 60 16.03 -14.37 -23.13
C GLY A 60 17.53 -14.51 -23.35
N ALA A 61 18.30 -13.41 -23.23
CA ALA A 61 19.71 -13.37 -23.60
C ALA A 61 20.69 -13.59 -22.44
N THR A 62 20.30 -13.32 -21.19
CA THR A 62 21.26 -13.21 -20.07
C THR A 62 20.95 -14.13 -18.89
N GLU A 63 19.98 -15.04 -19.00
CA GLU A 63 19.51 -15.94 -17.91
C GLU A 63 19.22 -15.22 -16.57
N MET A 64 19.09 -13.89 -16.61
CA MET A 64 18.94 -13.08 -15.41
C MET A 64 17.60 -13.36 -14.76
N THR A 65 17.61 -13.41 -13.43
CA THR A 65 16.39 -13.51 -12.65
C THR A 65 15.55 -12.24 -12.82
N GLN A 66 14.24 -12.35 -12.62
CA GLN A 66 13.33 -11.21 -12.70
C GLN A 66 13.70 -10.09 -11.72
N GLN A 67 14.28 -10.44 -10.56
CA GLN A 67 14.73 -9.48 -9.56
C GLN A 67 15.95 -8.69 -10.05
N GLU A 68 16.91 -9.37 -10.68
CA GLU A 68 18.09 -8.73 -11.25
C GLU A 68 17.73 -7.82 -12.42
N ILE A 69 16.82 -8.26 -13.30
CA ILE A 69 16.28 -7.42 -14.38
C ILE A 69 15.56 -6.20 -13.80
N ALA A 70 14.74 -6.40 -12.77
CA ALA A 70 14.02 -5.32 -12.10
C ALA A 70 14.97 -4.30 -11.47
N PHE A 71 16.04 -4.76 -10.83
CA PHE A 71 17.07 -3.92 -10.23
C PHE A 71 17.84 -3.14 -11.30
N LYS A 72 18.32 -3.83 -12.35
CA LYS A 72 19.08 -3.23 -13.45
C LYS A 72 18.29 -2.15 -14.21
N LEU A 73 17.01 -2.40 -14.45
CA LEU A 73 16.14 -1.46 -15.19
C LEU A 73 15.42 -0.45 -14.27
N GLY A 74 15.57 -0.56 -12.95
CA GLY A 74 14.89 0.30 -11.98
C GLY A 74 13.36 0.19 -12.05
N VAL A 75 12.84 -1.01 -12.29
CA VAL A 75 11.39 -1.31 -12.38
C VAL A 75 10.95 -2.22 -11.23
N ASN A 76 9.65 -2.33 -11.01
CA ASN A 76 9.11 -3.24 -10.01
C ASN A 76 9.12 -4.69 -10.54
N GLN A 77 9.54 -5.65 -9.73
CA GLN A 77 9.63 -7.07 -10.14
C GLN A 77 8.28 -7.66 -10.58
N GLY A 78 7.16 -7.24 -9.98
CA GLY A 78 5.82 -7.65 -10.43
C GLY A 78 5.52 -7.21 -11.87
N ARG A 79 6.01 -6.04 -12.28
CA ARG A 79 5.88 -5.55 -13.67
C ARG A 79 6.71 -6.39 -14.64
N VAL A 80 7.93 -6.77 -14.25
CA VAL A 80 8.78 -7.68 -15.04
C VAL A 80 8.08 -9.02 -15.26
N ASN A 81 7.50 -9.59 -14.20
CA ASN A 81 6.73 -10.83 -14.30
C ASN A 81 5.51 -10.70 -15.22
N GLU A 82 4.79 -9.59 -15.17
CA GLU A 82 3.66 -9.31 -16.06
C GLU A 82 4.07 -9.17 -17.54
N VAL A 83 5.23 -8.57 -17.83
CA VAL A 83 5.80 -8.53 -19.19
C VAL A 83 6.13 -9.95 -19.66
N ILE A 84 6.84 -10.74 -18.85
CA ILE A 84 7.29 -12.09 -19.24
C ILE A 84 6.10 -13.05 -19.40
N LYS A 85 5.15 -13.05 -18.46
CA LYS A 85 4.04 -14.02 -18.46
C LYS A 85 2.89 -13.64 -19.40
N ARG A 86 2.61 -12.35 -19.57
CA ARG A 86 1.40 -11.86 -20.25
C ARG A 86 1.68 -10.93 -21.41
N GLY A 87 2.94 -10.61 -21.70
CA GLY A 87 3.29 -9.70 -22.78
C GLY A 87 2.76 -8.27 -22.59
N LYS A 88 2.44 -7.89 -21.34
CA LYS A 88 1.87 -6.56 -21.05
C LYS A 88 2.84 -5.46 -21.46
N TRP A 89 2.29 -4.29 -21.82
CA TRP A 89 3.01 -3.15 -22.34
C TRP A 89 3.71 -3.33 -23.71
N LEU A 90 3.69 -4.50 -24.35
CA LEU A 90 4.35 -4.72 -25.65
C LEU A 90 3.57 -4.16 -26.84
N SER A 91 2.24 -4.30 -26.85
CA SER A 91 1.40 -3.71 -27.88
C SER A 91 1.27 -2.21 -27.60
N GLY A 92 1.76 -1.39 -28.53
CA GLY A 92 1.50 0.04 -28.57
C GLY A 92 0.05 0.39 -28.89
N ASP A 93 -0.91 -0.52 -28.64
CA ASP A 93 -2.33 -0.31 -28.90
C ASP A 93 -2.83 0.84 -28.05
N GLN A 94 -3.17 1.95 -28.71
CA GLN A 94 -3.72 3.16 -28.09
C GLN A 94 -5.05 2.89 -27.34
N THR A 95 -5.69 1.75 -27.63
CA THR A 95 -6.95 1.32 -27.01
C THR A 95 -6.74 0.43 -25.77
N ALA A 96 -5.52 -0.01 -25.48
CA ALA A 96 -5.25 -0.78 -24.27
C ALA A 96 -5.50 0.10 -23.02
N PRO A 97 -6.14 -0.42 -21.95
CA PRO A 97 -6.44 0.37 -20.75
C PRO A 97 -5.19 0.96 -20.09
N GLU A 98 -4.03 0.32 -20.30
CA GLU A 98 -2.71 0.77 -19.85
C GLU A 98 -2.20 1.99 -20.66
N ALA A 99 -2.51 2.08 -21.96
CA ALA A 99 -2.19 3.22 -22.82
C ALA A 99 -3.09 4.43 -22.49
N VAL A 100 -4.40 4.18 -22.32
CA VAL A 100 -5.36 5.21 -21.89
C VAL A 100 -4.98 5.80 -20.52
N ALA A 101 -4.52 4.98 -19.57
CA ALA A 101 -4.04 5.47 -18.28
C ALA A 101 -2.75 6.31 -18.40
N ARG A 102 -1.87 5.97 -19.36
CA ARG A 102 -0.63 6.72 -19.62
C ARG A 102 -0.91 8.07 -20.26
N ASP A 103 -1.76 8.12 -21.28
CA ASP A 103 -2.08 9.35 -22.00
C ASP A 103 -2.94 10.29 -21.16
N LYS A 104 -3.89 9.75 -20.39
CA LYS A 104 -4.61 10.52 -19.36
C LYS A 104 -3.66 11.06 -18.29
N GLY A 105 -2.61 10.32 -17.93
CA GLY A 105 -1.57 10.77 -17.02
C GLY A 105 -0.70 11.88 -17.61
N LYS A 106 -0.32 11.78 -18.89
CA LYS A 106 0.43 12.82 -19.62
C LYS A 106 -0.39 14.09 -19.81
N ALA A 107 -1.66 13.99 -20.19
CA ALA A 107 -2.55 15.13 -20.40
C ALA A 107 -2.76 15.97 -19.12
N ARG A 108 -2.81 15.32 -17.95
CA ARG A 108 -2.87 16.00 -16.64
C ARG A 108 -1.58 16.73 -16.27
N ILE A 109 -0.42 16.24 -16.72
CA ILE A 109 0.89 16.87 -16.45
C ILE A 109 1.13 18.02 -17.44
N GLN A 110 0.67 17.89 -18.68
CA GLN A 110 0.78 18.91 -19.74
C GLN A 110 -0.26 20.03 -19.63
N GLY A 111 -1.14 20.01 -18.63
CA GLY A 111 -2.06 21.11 -18.33
C GLY A 111 -3.28 21.23 -19.26
N ALA A 112 -3.57 20.22 -20.08
CA ALA A 112 -4.65 20.27 -21.08
C ALA A 112 -6.04 19.85 -20.57
N GLU A 113 -6.19 19.52 -19.27
CA GLU A 113 -7.49 19.16 -18.68
C GLU A 113 -7.79 20.10 -17.50
N PRO A 114 -8.95 20.79 -17.47
CA PRO A 114 -9.28 21.69 -16.37
C PRO A 114 -9.35 20.90 -15.07
N LYS A 115 -8.55 21.36 -14.11
CA LYS A 115 -8.38 20.81 -12.77
C LYS A 115 -9.76 20.71 -12.09
N ARG A 116 -10.41 19.54 -12.15
CA ARG A 116 -11.69 19.35 -11.47
C ARG A 116 -11.50 19.71 -9.99
N PRO A 117 -12.28 20.63 -9.43
CA PRO A 117 -12.13 21.02 -8.04
C PRO A 117 -12.40 19.80 -7.17
N ARG A 118 -11.45 19.52 -6.26
CA ARG A 118 -11.64 18.53 -5.21
C ARG A 118 -12.88 18.96 -4.41
N LYS A 119 -13.97 18.18 -4.46
CA LYS A 119 -15.08 18.33 -3.52
C LYS A 119 -14.49 18.21 -2.12
N ALA A 120 -14.39 19.34 -1.43
CA ALA A 120 -14.14 19.37 -0.01
C ALA A 120 -15.27 18.58 0.65
N ALA A 121 -14.91 17.55 1.41
CA ALA A 121 -15.84 16.89 2.31
C ALA A 121 -16.17 17.86 3.44
N ALA A 122 -17.16 18.73 3.23
CA ALA A 122 -17.76 19.53 4.29
C ALA A 122 -18.75 18.63 5.05
N LYS A 123 -18.30 18.04 6.15
CA LYS A 123 -19.19 17.54 7.21
C LYS A 123 -19.17 18.56 8.33
N GLY A 124 -20.24 19.34 8.43
CA GLY A 124 -20.46 20.30 9.51
C GLY A 124 -21.91 20.78 9.53
N ALA A 125 -22.64 20.28 10.53
CA ALA A 125 -23.76 20.92 11.24
C ALA A 125 -25.11 21.21 10.55
N ALA A 126 -26.12 20.52 11.10
CA ALA A 126 -27.35 21.07 11.69
C ALA A 126 -28.60 21.42 10.83
N LYS A 127 -29.66 20.69 11.19
CA LYS A 127 -31.08 21.11 11.37
C LYS A 127 -31.87 21.68 10.16
N GLY A 128 -32.82 20.86 9.71
CA GLY A 128 -34.24 21.13 10.03
C GLY A 128 -35.16 21.62 8.90
N ALA A 129 -36.27 20.88 8.75
CA ALA A 129 -37.55 21.23 8.10
C ALA A 129 -37.59 21.22 6.55
N ALA A 130 -38.66 20.80 5.86
CA ALA A 130 -39.84 19.95 6.12
C ALA A 130 -40.59 19.85 4.76
N LYS A 131 -41.46 18.84 4.62
CA LYS A 131 -42.54 18.62 3.62
C LYS A 131 -42.15 18.03 2.24
N ASP A 132 -42.44 16.75 1.96
CA ASP A 132 -43.74 16.12 1.53
C ASP A 132 -43.91 16.20 -0.01
N LYS A 133 -44.22 15.20 -0.84
CA LYS A 133 -44.75 13.81 -0.82
C LYS A 133 -44.08 13.04 -1.99
N ALA A 134 -44.10 11.73 -2.21
CA ALA A 134 -45.13 10.70 -2.07
C ALA A 134 -44.53 9.29 -2.28
N GLY A 135 -45.19 8.26 -1.74
CA GLY A 135 -45.06 6.87 -2.23
C GLY A 135 -44.54 5.84 -1.21
N LYS A 136 -45.43 5.25 -0.42
CA LYS A 136 -45.23 3.98 0.32
C LYS A 136 -45.68 2.80 -0.58
N PRO A 137 -45.17 1.56 -0.39
CA PRO A 137 -45.82 0.67 0.57
C PRO A 137 -44.85 -0.10 1.50
N GLN A 138 -45.46 -0.83 2.41
CA GLN A 138 -45.08 -1.16 3.78
C GLN A 138 -44.90 -2.69 3.94
N LYS A 139 -44.03 -3.13 4.88
CA LYS A 139 -44.01 -4.40 5.68
C LYS A 139 -42.54 -4.81 5.92
N ARG A 140 -42.05 -5.30 7.07
CA ARG A 140 -42.42 -5.49 8.49
C ARG A 140 -41.07 -5.73 9.23
N PRO A 141 -40.93 -5.46 10.53
CA PRO A 141 -39.70 -5.72 11.27
C PRO A 141 -39.68 -7.17 11.80
N ALA A 142 -38.53 -7.85 11.74
CA ALA A 142 -38.31 -9.11 12.44
C ALA A 142 -36.95 -9.08 13.14
N THR A 143 -37.03 -8.79 14.45
CA THR A 143 -36.10 -9.20 15.49
C THR A 143 -36.01 -10.72 15.58
N ALA A 144 -34.80 -11.27 15.63
CA ALA A 144 -34.46 -12.55 16.28
C ALA A 144 -32.93 -12.58 16.47
N GLN A 145 -32.45 -12.26 17.67
CA GLN A 145 -32.00 -13.19 18.71
C GLN A 145 -30.64 -13.85 18.40
N LEU A 146 -29.59 -13.33 19.04
CA LEU A 146 -28.34 -14.02 19.30
C LEU A 146 -28.60 -15.06 20.40
N ALA A 147 -28.31 -16.33 20.12
CA ALA A 147 -28.21 -17.38 21.14
C ALA A 147 -26.75 -17.83 21.23
N PHE A 148 -26.09 -17.50 22.34
CA PHE A 148 -24.88 -18.15 22.80
C PHE A 148 -25.29 -19.43 23.54
N GLY A 149 -24.81 -20.58 23.08
CA GLY A 149 -24.91 -21.85 23.78
C GLY A 149 -23.63 -22.09 24.58
N ASP A 150 -23.80 -22.15 25.90
CA ASP A 150 -22.85 -22.68 26.88
C ASP A 150 -23.44 -24.01 27.36
N LEU A 151 -22.66 -25.09 27.28
CA LEU A 151 -22.76 -26.36 28.01
C LEU A 151 -21.58 -27.27 27.60
#